data_AF-A0A2V6I641-F1
#
_entry.id   AF-A0A2V6I641-F1
#
_cell.length_a   1.000
_cell.length_b   1.000
_cell.length_c   1.000
_cell.angle_alpha   90.00
_cell.angle_beta   90.00
_cell.angle_gamma   90.00
#
_symmetry.space_group_name_H-M   'P 1'
#
loop_
_entity.id
_entity.type
_entity.pdbx_description
1 polymer ?
#
loop_
_entity_poly.entity_id
_entity_poly.type
_entity_poly.pdbx_seq_one_letter_code
_entity_poly.pdbx_strand_id
1 'polypeptide(L)'
;MKSASAILLALCLCFGNNASALSFSDFFGPRFNGVQTTRTALAPKNALDSIHRWNAIAINASGLDHTPVAPGELRTFGEQLGPTRASRAMAIVHIAIFDSVNAVLGGYQSYTGIQPAKPPVSLDAAVAQAAHDTLVPLYPSQASAFGSLLADDLAKVSNKNERANGVSLGQRAAAAILALRTNDGSQVPEPRFGADYFPNQMPG
;
A
#
# COMPACT_ATOMS: atom_id res chain seq x y z
N MET A 1 -71.18 -26.92 -30.44
CA MET A 1 -71.31 -25.44 -30.47
C MET A 1 -70.06 -24.87 -29.82
N LYS A 2 -69.24 -24.19 -30.62
CA LYS A 2 -67.92 -23.67 -30.25
C LYS A 2 -68.09 -22.25 -29.71
N SER A 3 -67.51 -21.95 -28.55
CA SER A 3 -67.41 -20.58 -28.02
C SER A 3 -65.94 -20.17 -27.99
N ALA A 4 -65.69 -18.97 -28.52
CA ALA A 4 -64.41 -18.43 -28.92
C ALA A 4 -63.57 -17.92 -27.74
N SER A 5 -62.26 -18.18 -27.76
CA SER A 5 -61.27 -17.46 -26.98
C SER A 5 -60.59 -16.42 -27.85
N ALA A 6 -60.81 -15.14 -27.57
CA ALA A 6 -60.02 -14.04 -28.10
C ALA A 6 -58.85 -13.77 -27.15
N ILE A 7 -57.63 -14.07 -27.60
CA ILE A 7 -56.40 -13.67 -26.91
C ILE A 7 -55.95 -12.35 -27.54
N LEU A 8 -56.11 -11.26 -26.80
CA LEU A 8 -55.58 -9.95 -27.16
C LEU A 8 -54.13 -9.88 -26.68
N LEU A 9 -53.18 -9.90 -27.62
CA LEU A 9 -51.76 -9.75 -27.37
C LEU A 9 -51.45 -8.26 -27.11
N ALA A 10 -51.26 -7.87 -25.86
CA ALA A 10 -50.79 -6.53 -25.51
C ALA A 10 -49.27 -6.46 -25.67
N LEU A 11 -48.82 -5.78 -26.73
CA LEU A 11 -47.42 -5.48 -27.00
C LEU A 11 -46.99 -4.28 -26.12
N CYS A 12 -46.40 -4.54 -24.95
CA CYS A 12 -45.75 -3.48 -24.16
C CYS A 12 -44.40 -3.12 -24.79
N LEU A 13 -44.37 -2.04 -25.56
CA LEU A 13 -43.15 -1.36 -26.00
C LEU A 13 -42.61 -0.51 -24.84
N CYS A 14 -41.72 -1.07 -24.03
CA CYS A 14 -40.89 -0.26 -23.13
C CYS A 14 -39.63 0.18 -23.90
N PHE A 15 -39.70 1.31 -24.60
CA PHE A 15 -38.50 2.05 -25.00
C PHE A 15 -38.06 2.94 -23.84
N GLY A 16 -36.95 2.57 -23.20
CA GLY A 16 -36.35 3.34 -22.12
C GLY A 16 -34.86 3.01 -21.98
N ASN A 17 -34.12 3.03 -23.09
CA ASN A 17 -32.67 2.88 -23.06
C ASN A 17 -32.02 4.27 -23.00
N ASN A 18 -32.10 4.93 -21.85
CA ASN A 18 -31.29 6.11 -21.52
C ASN A 18 -30.35 5.78 -20.36
N ALA A 19 -29.58 4.70 -20.51
CA ALA A 19 -28.31 4.58 -19.81
C ALA A 19 -27.26 5.20 -20.75
N SER A 20 -27.10 6.53 -20.70
CA SER A 20 -25.90 7.16 -21.24
C SER A 20 -24.70 6.52 -20.54
N ALA A 21 -23.91 5.74 -21.28
CA ALA A 21 -22.69 5.15 -20.75
C ALA A 21 -21.82 6.29 -20.23
N LEU A 22 -21.57 6.32 -18.92
CA LEU A 22 -20.65 7.27 -18.31
C LEU A 22 -19.33 7.22 -19.08
N SER A 23 -18.84 8.36 -19.55
CA SER A 23 -17.52 8.38 -20.16
C SER A 23 -16.46 8.02 -19.12
N PHE A 24 -15.30 7.55 -19.56
CA PHE A 24 -14.18 7.24 -18.67
C PHE A 24 -13.85 8.42 -17.73
N SER A 25 -13.91 9.66 -18.24
CA SER A 25 -13.74 10.88 -17.46
C SER A 25 -14.90 11.17 -16.51
N ASP A 26 -16.13 10.78 -16.84
CA ASP A 26 -17.28 10.95 -15.94
C ASP A 26 -17.21 9.96 -14.77
N PHE A 27 -16.64 8.78 -15.00
CA PHE A 27 -16.49 7.75 -13.97
C PHE A 27 -15.25 7.98 -13.08
N PHE A 28 -14.10 8.29 -13.67
CA PHE A 28 -12.82 8.42 -12.94
C PHE A 28 -12.43 9.88 -12.62
N GLY A 29 -13.13 10.86 -13.17
CA GLY A 29 -12.88 12.27 -12.99
C GLY A 29 -11.77 12.83 -13.89
N PRO A 30 -11.75 14.16 -14.12
CA PRO A 30 -10.82 14.81 -15.05
C PRO A 30 -9.36 14.80 -14.58
N ARG A 31 -9.11 14.40 -13.33
CA ARG A 31 -7.77 14.28 -12.74
C ARG A 31 -7.15 12.90 -12.95
N PHE A 32 -7.92 11.92 -13.42
CA PHE A 32 -7.41 10.59 -13.65
C PHE A 32 -6.71 10.52 -15.02
N ASN A 33 -5.40 10.30 -15.01
CA ASN A 33 -4.61 10.08 -16.22
C ASN A 33 -3.97 8.69 -16.16
N GLY A 34 -4.57 7.73 -16.87
CA GLY A 34 -4.23 6.30 -16.78
C GLY A 34 -3.16 5.82 -17.77
N VAL A 35 -2.45 6.73 -18.44
CA VAL A 35 -1.42 6.32 -19.43
C VAL A 35 -0.19 5.78 -18.70
N GLN A 36 -0.21 4.49 -18.40
CA GLN A 36 0.96 3.74 -17.97
C GLN A 36 1.47 2.89 -19.13
N THR A 37 2.71 3.14 -19.57
CA THR A 37 3.36 2.30 -20.57
C THR A 37 3.88 1.04 -19.88
N THR A 38 3.06 0.00 -19.79
CA THR A 38 3.46 -1.29 -19.23
C THR A 38 4.59 -1.89 -20.07
N ARG A 39 5.82 -1.81 -19.57
CA ARG A 39 6.93 -2.65 -20.04
C ARG A 39 6.93 -3.90 -19.17
N THR A 40 6.73 -5.07 -19.78
CA THR A 40 6.75 -6.36 -19.07
C THR A 40 8.19 -6.73 -18.71
N ALA A 41 8.76 -6.07 -17.71
CA ALA A 41 9.97 -6.53 -17.06
C ALA A 41 9.55 -7.63 -16.08
N LEU A 42 9.92 -8.89 -16.36
CA LEU A 42 9.80 -9.95 -15.37
C LEU A 42 10.71 -9.58 -14.19
N ALA A 43 10.12 -9.31 -13.03
CA ALA A 43 10.90 -9.13 -11.81
C ALA A 43 11.78 -10.37 -11.58
N PRO A 44 13.05 -10.18 -11.16
CA PRO A 44 13.90 -11.31 -10.81
C PRO A 44 13.24 -12.11 -9.68
N LYS A 45 13.32 -13.44 -9.74
CA LYS A 45 12.64 -14.35 -8.79
C LYS A 45 12.94 -13.99 -7.33
N ASN A 46 14.21 -13.70 -7.02
CA ASN A 46 14.65 -13.33 -5.67
C ASN A 46 13.97 -12.06 -5.14
N ALA A 47 13.62 -11.11 -6.02
CA ALA A 47 12.91 -9.91 -5.59
C ALA A 47 11.47 -10.20 -5.16
N LEU A 48 10.81 -11.18 -5.78
CA LEU A 48 9.50 -11.64 -5.30
C LEU A 48 9.62 -12.27 -3.91
N ASP A 49 10.71 -13.00 -3.65
CA ASP A 49 10.97 -13.57 -2.32
C ASP A 49 11.19 -12.48 -1.26
N SER A 50 11.95 -11.42 -1.60
CA SER A 50 12.14 -10.26 -0.72
C SER A 50 10.83 -9.51 -0.44
N ILE A 51 10.01 -9.26 -1.48
CA ILE A 51 8.71 -8.58 -1.32
C ILE A 51 7.78 -9.40 -0.41
N HIS A 52 7.66 -10.71 -0.64
CA HIS A 52 6.82 -11.57 0.21
C HIS A 52 7.31 -11.61 1.66
N ARG A 53 8.63 -11.69 1.87
CA ARG A 53 9.24 -11.67 3.20
C ARG A 53 8.92 -10.37 3.94
N TRP A 54 9.11 -9.22 3.31
CA TRP A 54 8.85 -7.92 3.94
C TRP A 54 7.36 -7.62 4.14
N ASN A 55 6.49 -8.13 3.26
CA ASN A 55 5.05 -8.14 3.51
C ASN A 55 4.70 -8.96 4.76
N ALA A 56 5.26 -10.18 4.92
CA ALA A 56 5.03 -10.99 6.11
C ALA A 56 5.55 -10.30 7.39
N ILE A 57 6.71 -9.65 7.33
CA ILE A 57 7.26 -8.85 8.44
C ILE A 57 6.31 -7.69 8.79
N ALA A 58 5.79 -6.96 7.80
CA ALA A 58 4.87 -5.85 8.03
C ALA A 58 3.54 -6.30 8.65
N ILE A 59 2.98 -7.43 8.18
CA ILE A 59 1.76 -8.04 8.76
C ILE A 59 2.02 -8.48 10.20
N ASN A 60 3.14 -9.16 10.45
CA ASN A 60 3.51 -9.60 11.80
C ASN A 60 3.72 -8.41 12.74
N ALA A 61 4.31 -7.32 12.24
CA ALA A 61 4.49 -6.10 13.01
C ALA A 61 3.15 -5.49 13.43
N SER A 62 2.20 -5.42 12.50
CA SER A 62 0.83 -5.00 12.80
C SER A 62 0.15 -5.94 13.80
N GLY A 63 0.31 -7.26 13.65
CA GLY A 63 -0.26 -8.24 14.57
C GLY A 63 0.29 -8.12 15.99
N LEU A 64 1.60 -7.93 16.13
CA LEU A 64 2.26 -7.70 17.42
C LEU A 64 1.81 -6.37 18.05
N ASP A 65 1.62 -5.33 17.23
CA ASP A 65 1.09 -4.04 17.69
C ASP A 65 -0.34 -4.13 18.26
N HIS A 66 -1.14 -5.08 17.77
CA HIS A 66 -2.49 -5.38 18.25
C HIS A 66 -2.51 -6.39 19.41
N THR A 67 -1.36 -6.88 19.85
CA THR A 67 -1.24 -7.84 20.95
C THR A 67 -0.98 -7.09 22.27
N PRO A 68 -1.80 -7.30 23.32
CA PRO A 68 -1.56 -6.71 24.63
C PRO A 68 -0.14 -7.01 25.14
N VAL A 69 0.50 -6.01 25.75
CA VAL A 69 1.86 -6.12 26.27
C VAL A 69 1.83 -6.91 27.59
N ALA A 70 2.67 -7.93 27.70
CA ALA A 70 2.74 -8.76 28.91
C ALA A 70 3.46 -8.03 30.07
N PRO A 71 3.18 -8.39 31.35
CA PRO A 71 3.93 -7.82 32.46
C PRO A 71 5.45 -8.01 32.30
N GLY A 72 6.21 -6.92 32.35
CA GLY A 72 7.67 -6.92 32.19
C GLY A 72 8.19 -6.78 30.76
N GLU A 73 7.31 -6.74 29.75
CA GLU A 73 7.69 -6.44 28.37
C GLU A 73 7.86 -4.93 28.17
N LEU A 74 8.88 -4.54 27.40
CA LEU A 74 9.24 -3.12 27.15
C LEU A 74 8.62 -2.54 25.86
N ARG A 75 7.78 -3.29 25.16
CA ARG A 75 7.10 -2.79 23.96
C ARG A 75 6.08 -1.72 24.31
N THR A 76 5.87 -0.83 23.35
CA THR A 76 4.72 0.07 23.33
C THR A 76 3.53 -0.67 22.72
N PHE A 77 2.37 -0.57 23.36
CA PHE A 77 1.12 -1.09 22.82
C PHE A 77 0.48 -0.07 21.89
N GLY A 78 0.09 -0.51 20.69
CA GLY A 78 -0.81 0.25 19.82
C GLY A 78 -0.22 1.49 19.16
N GLU A 79 0.97 1.38 18.56
CA GLU A 79 1.63 2.43 17.78
C GLU A 79 0.85 2.78 16.50
N GLN A 80 0.24 1.80 15.84
CA GLN A 80 -0.63 1.95 14.66
C GLN A 80 -1.96 1.20 14.85
N LEU A 81 -2.51 1.22 16.07
CA LEU A 81 -3.69 0.44 16.44
C LEU A 81 -4.93 0.82 15.62
N GLY A 82 -5.72 -0.19 15.30
CA GLY A 82 -7.02 -0.04 14.65
C GLY A 82 -6.94 -0.06 13.13
N PRO A 83 -8.09 -0.27 12.46
CA PRO A 83 -8.12 -0.56 11.02
C PRO A 83 -7.57 0.57 10.16
N THR A 84 -7.78 1.84 10.55
CA THR A 84 -7.36 3.02 9.77
C THR A 84 -5.84 3.21 9.80
N ARG A 85 -5.25 3.24 11.00
CA ARG A 85 -3.80 3.42 11.19
C ARG A 85 -3.00 2.25 10.65
N ALA A 86 -3.42 1.02 10.91
CA ALA A 86 -2.77 -0.18 10.39
C ALA A 86 -2.78 -0.20 8.85
N SER A 87 -3.92 0.11 8.22
CA SER A 87 -4.02 0.17 6.75
C SER A 87 -3.11 1.26 6.17
N ARG A 88 -3.05 2.44 6.81
CA ARG A 88 -2.14 3.52 6.42
C ARG A 88 -0.67 3.09 6.53
N ALA A 89 -0.29 2.43 7.62
CA ALA A 89 1.06 1.91 7.80
C ALA A 89 1.42 0.91 6.68
N MET A 90 0.53 -0.02 6.35
CA MET A 90 0.74 -0.96 5.24
C MET A 90 0.87 -0.26 3.89
N ALA A 91 0.08 0.79 3.64
CA ALA A 91 0.17 1.57 2.42
C ALA A 91 1.52 2.28 2.29
N ILE A 92 2.03 2.89 3.37
CA ILE A 92 3.34 3.56 3.37
C ILE A 92 4.46 2.60 3.02
N VAL A 93 4.50 1.43 3.68
CA VAL A 93 5.51 0.39 3.45
C VAL A 93 5.47 -0.07 1.98
N HIS A 94 4.28 -0.41 1.46
CA HIS A 94 4.15 -0.94 0.11
C HIS A 94 4.37 0.11 -0.98
N ILE A 95 4.10 1.39 -0.72
CA ILE A 95 4.47 2.47 -1.64
C ILE A 95 5.99 2.59 -1.74
N ALA A 96 6.72 2.53 -0.62
CA ALA A 96 8.19 2.57 -0.65
C ALA A 96 8.78 1.36 -1.39
N ILE A 97 8.22 0.16 -1.16
CA ILE A 97 8.61 -1.06 -1.90
C ILE A 97 8.32 -0.90 -3.40
N PHE A 98 7.12 -0.44 -3.76
CA PHE A 98 6.73 -0.21 -5.15
C PHE A 98 7.67 0.77 -5.84
N ASP A 99 7.96 1.91 -5.22
CA ASP A 99 8.83 2.92 -5.79
C ASP A 99 10.25 2.38 -5.98
N SER A 100 10.80 1.65 -5.01
CA SER A 100 12.09 0.96 -5.15
C SER A 100 12.11 -0.02 -6.34
N VAL A 101 11.08 -0.86 -6.47
CA VAL A 101 10.97 -1.82 -7.58
C VAL A 101 10.85 -1.11 -8.92
N ASN A 102 9.98 -0.11 -9.00
CA ASN A 102 9.76 0.68 -10.20
C ASN A 102 10.98 1.50 -10.60
N ALA A 103 11.78 2.00 -9.66
CA ALA A 103 13.02 2.70 -9.97
C ALA A 103 14.08 1.79 -10.60
N VAL A 104 14.07 0.48 -10.31
CA VAL A 104 15.00 -0.50 -10.90
C VAL A 104 14.47 -1.08 -12.22
N LEU A 105 13.20 -1.50 -12.24
CA LEU A 105 12.61 -2.23 -13.36
C LEU A 105 11.88 -1.32 -14.36
N GLY A 106 11.44 -0.14 -13.92
CA GLY A 106 10.60 0.77 -14.68
C GLY A 106 9.20 0.21 -14.95
N GLY A 107 8.52 0.83 -15.92
CA GLY A 107 7.22 0.38 -16.44
C GLY A 107 6.01 1.08 -15.81
N TYR A 108 6.20 1.80 -14.71
CA TYR A 108 5.13 2.55 -14.04
C TYR A 108 5.56 3.97 -13.69
N GLN A 109 4.59 4.84 -13.43
CA GLN A 109 4.86 6.14 -12.84
C GLN A 109 5.14 5.96 -11.35
N SER A 110 6.24 6.56 -10.86
CA SER A 110 6.55 6.57 -9.43
C SER A 110 5.46 7.31 -8.66
N TYR A 111 5.07 6.77 -7.50
CA TYR A 111 4.10 7.40 -6.62
C TYR A 111 4.68 8.66 -5.97
N THR A 112 5.93 8.57 -5.48
CA THR A 112 6.60 9.69 -4.81
C THR A 112 7.46 10.56 -5.75
N GLY A 113 7.58 10.17 -7.03
CA GLY A 113 8.40 10.87 -8.01
C GLY A 113 9.90 10.58 -7.92
N ILE A 114 10.30 9.48 -7.24
CA ILE A 114 11.71 9.10 -7.20
C ILE A 114 12.23 8.78 -8.60
N GLN A 115 13.48 9.16 -8.83
CA GLN A 115 14.11 8.97 -10.13
C GLN A 115 14.55 7.52 -10.34
N PRO A 116 14.50 7.02 -11.60
CA PRO A 116 15.04 5.72 -11.96
C PRO A 116 16.49 5.55 -11.49
N ALA A 117 16.81 4.36 -11.00
CA ALA A 117 18.15 4.04 -10.53
C ALA A 117 19.07 3.69 -11.71
N LYS A 118 20.34 4.06 -11.59
CA LYS A 118 21.37 3.67 -12.57
C LYS A 118 21.95 2.31 -12.17
N PRO A 119 21.84 1.26 -13.00
CA PRO A 119 22.47 -0.03 -12.72
C PRO A 119 24.00 0.12 -12.55
N PRO A 120 24.65 -0.74 -11.75
CA PRO A 120 24.10 -1.94 -11.12
C PRO A 120 23.46 -1.65 -9.74
N VAL A 121 22.30 -2.26 -9.47
CA VAL A 121 21.53 -2.10 -8.22
C VAL A 121 20.95 -3.44 -7.79
N SER A 122 21.12 -3.81 -6.52
CA SER A 122 20.42 -4.97 -5.96
C SER A 122 18.98 -4.59 -5.62
N LEU A 123 18.04 -5.21 -6.32
CA LEU A 123 16.62 -5.02 -6.05
C LEU A 123 16.22 -5.53 -4.66
N ASP A 124 16.79 -6.66 -4.21
CA ASP A 124 16.53 -7.24 -2.89
C ASP A 124 16.95 -6.28 -1.77
N ALA A 125 18.14 -5.66 -1.89
CA ALA A 125 18.61 -4.66 -0.94
C ALA A 125 17.74 -3.40 -0.94
N ALA A 126 17.26 -2.95 -2.11
CA ALA A 126 16.37 -1.79 -2.20
C ALA A 126 15.00 -2.04 -1.57
N VAL A 127 14.40 -3.20 -1.81
CA VAL A 127 13.12 -3.62 -1.19
C VAL A 127 13.28 -3.72 0.33
N ALA A 128 14.31 -4.43 0.79
CA ALA A 128 14.54 -4.65 2.22
C ALA A 128 14.78 -3.33 2.97
N GLN A 129 15.62 -2.46 2.43
CA GLN A 129 15.91 -1.17 3.04
C GLN A 129 14.68 -0.26 3.06
N ALA A 130 13.91 -0.20 1.97
CA ALA A 130 12.69 0.62 1.89
C ALA A 130 11.64 0.19 2.92
N ALA A 131 11.43 -1.13 3.04
CA ALA A 131 10.51 -1.70 4.02
C ALA A 131 10.98 -1.43 5.46
N HIS A 132 12.26 -1.69 5.76
CA HIS A 132 12.85 -1.40 7.06
C HIS A 132 12.67 0.07 7.45
N ASP A 133 13.08 1.00 6.60
CA ASP A 133 13.12 2.42 6.93
C ASP A 133 11.73 3.05 7.06
N THR A 134 10.70 2.44 6.46
CA THR A 134 9.30 2.82 6.69
C THR A 134 8.74 2.17 7.96
N LEU A 135 9.06 0.91 8.24
CA LEU A 135 8.57 0.20 9.43
C LEU A 135 9.13 0.77 10.75
N VAL A 136 10.40 1.19 10.79
CA VAL A 136 11.05 1.73 12.00
C VAL A 136 10.27 2.92 12.62
N PRO A 137 9.93 3.99 11.87
CA PRO A 137 9.15 5.08 12.44
C PRO A 137 7.67 4.75 12.66
N LEU A 138 7.12 3.73 11.97
CA LEU A 138 5.73 3.30 12.13
C LEU A 138 5.54 2.43 13.39
N TYR A 139 6.51 1.56 13.69
CA TYR A 139 6.52 0.67 14.85
C TYR A 139 7.85 0.76 15.64
N PRO A 140 8.15 1.91 16.29
CA PRO A 140 9.42 2.12 17.01
C PRO A 140 9.79 1.03 18.01
N SER A 141 8.81 0.46 18.71
CA SER A 141 9.03 -0.62 19.68
C SER A 141 9.63 -1.90 19.07
N GLN A 142 9.55 -2.05 17.74
CA GLN A 142 9.99 -3.22 16.98
C GLN A 142 11.26 -2.94 16.15
N ALA A 143 11.80 -1.72 16.20
CA ALA A 143 12.89 -1.27 15.34
C ALA A 143 14.14 -2.16 15.40
N SER A 144 14.52 -2.66 16.59
CA SER A 144 15.66 -3.56 16.73
C SER A 144 15.47 -4.88 15.99
N ALA A 145 14.24 -5.41 15.94
CA ALA A 145 13.95 -6.65 15.23
C ALA A 145 14.03 -6.42 13.71
N PHE A 146 13.51 -5.30 13.22
CA PHE A 146 13.65 -4.93 11.81
C PHE A 146 15.11 -4.77 11.40
N GLY A 147 15.93 -4.13 12.24
CA GLY A 147 17.36 -3.95 11.99
C GLY A 147 18.10 -5.29 11.80
N SER A 148 17.80 -6.28 12.64
CA SER A 148 18.35 -7.64 12.49
C SER A 148 17.89 -8.31 11.19
N LEU A 149 16.60 -8.22 10.86
CA LEU A 149 16.03 -8.81 9.64
C LEU A 149 16.62 -8.17 8.37
N LEU A 150 16.85 -6.86 8.39
CA LEU A 150 17.54 -6.12 7.32
C LEU A 150 18.99 -6.59 7.19
N ALA A 151 19.72 -6.71 8.31
CA ALA A 151 21.10 -7.17 8.29
C ALA A 151 21.23 -8.57 7.67
N ASP A 152 20.33 -9.49 8.01
CA ASP A 152 20.26 -10.84 7.43
C ASP A 152 20.04 -10.81 5.91
N ASP A 153 19.16 -9.93 5.41
CA ASP A 153 18.88 -9.83 3.99
C ASP A 153 20.04 -9.18 3.22
N LEU A 154 20.65 -8.13 3.78
CA LEU A 154 21.82 -7.48 3.18
C LEU A 154 23.06 -8.39 3.16
N ALA A 155 23.18 -9.33 4.10
CA ALA A 155 24.27 -10.31 4.13
C ALA A 155 24.21 -11.29 2.95
N LYS A 156 23.02 -11.55 2.39
CA LYS A 156 22.82 -12.45 1.24
C LYS A 156 23.25 -11.83 -0.09
N VAL A 157 23.43 -10.51 -0.16
CA VAL A 157 23.78 -9.80 -1.39
C VAL A 157 25.30 -9.71 -1.55
N SER A 158 25.91 -10.65 -2.27
CA SER A 158 27.37 -10.74 -2.39
C SER A 158 28.05 -9.50 -2.98
N ASN A 159 27.47 -8.90 -4.02
CA ASN A 159 28.05 -7.71 -4.67
C ASN A 159 27.88 -6.46 -3.79
N LYS A 160 28.99 -5.91 -3.29
CA LYS A 160 28.99 -4.74 -2.39
C LYS A 160 28.44 -3.47 -3.05
N ASN A 161 28.75 -3.23 -4.33
CA ASN A 161 28.32 -2.03 -5.03
C ASN A 161 26.81 -2.07 -5.32
N GLU A 162 26.31 -3.21 -5.81
CA GLU A 162 24.87 -3.43 -6.01
C GLU A 162 24.10 -3.28 -4.70
N ARG A 163 24.62 -3.85 -3.60
CA ARG A 163 24.04 -3.75 -2.27
C ARG A 163 23.97 -2.30 -1.79
N ALA A 164 25.08 -1.56 -1.86
CA ALA A 164 25.14 -0.17 -1.42
C ALA A 164 24.20 0.73 -2.25
N ASN A 165 24.15 0.53 -3.57
CA ASN A 165 23.24 1.24 -4.44
C ASN A 165 21.77 0.90 -4.14
N GLY A 166 21.48 -0.37 -3.82
CA GLY A 166 20.15 -0.81 -3.40
C GLY A 166 19.72 -0.16 -2.09
N VAL A 167 20.58 -0.18 -1.07
CA VAL A 167 20.36 0.51 0.21
C VAL A 167 20.08 2.00 0.00
N SER A 168 20.91 2.69 -0.78
CA SER A 168 20.71 4.12 -1.06
C SER A 168 19.39 4.39 -1.80
N LEU A 169 18.96 3.50 -2.70
CA LEU A 169 17.66 3.61 -3.36
C LEU A 169 16.51 3.41 -2.38
N GLY A 170 16.56 2.36 -1.55
CA GLY A 170 15.51 2.04 -0.59
C GLY A 170 15.32 3.14 0.46
N GLN A 171 16.42 3.71 0.95
CA GLN A 171 16.42 4.88 1.84
C GLN A 171 15.68 6.07 1.21
N ARG A 172 15.97 6.38 -0.06
CA ARG A 172 15.30 7.48 -0.77
C ARG A 172 13.81 7.21 -0.94
N ALA A 173 13.43 5.98 -1.29
CA ALA A 173 12.01 5.62 -1.46
C ALA A 173 11.23 5.74 -0.14
N ALA A 174 11.78 5.20 0.95
CA ALA A 174 11.19 5.31 2.29
C ALA A 174 11.06 6.77 2.74
N ALA A 175 12.15 7.54 2.62
CA ALA A 175 12.15 8.95 3.00
C ALA A 175 11.11 9.75 2.19
N ALA A 176 10.96 9.47 0.90
CA ALA A 176 10.03 10.19 0.05
C ALA A 176 8.56 9.97 0.48
N ILE A 177 8.15 8.72 0.74
CA ILE A 177 6.77 8.47 1.18
C ILE A 177 6.52 8.96 2.62
N LEU A 178 7.49 8.82 3.52
CA LEU A 178 7.36 9.34 4.89
C LEU A 178 7.23 10.87 4.90
N ALA A 179 7.98 11.56 4.05
CA ALA A 179 7.86 13.01 3.89
C ALA A 179 6.47 13.40 3.36
N LEU A 180 5.96 12.71 2.33
CA LEU A 180 4.61 12.94 1.80
C LEU A 180 3.48 12.65 2.81
N ARG A 181 3.75 11.85 3.83
CA ARG A 181 2.81 11.48 4.89
C ARG A 181 3.03 12.23 6.19
N THR A 182 4.01 13.13 6.22
CA THR A 182 4.20 14.04 7.35
C THR A 182 3.02 15.00 7.43
N ASN A 183 2.34 15.04 8.57
CA ASN A 183 1.18 15.91 8.83
C ASN A 183 -0.03 15.68 7.89
N ASP A 184 -0.25 14.45 7.43
CA ASP A 184 -1.39 14.09 6.56
C ASP A 184 -2.73 13.95 7.31
N GLY A 185 -2.79 14.38 8.57
CA GLY A 185 -3.97 14.30 9.43
C GLY A 185 -4.03 13.03 10.28
N SER A 186 -3.20 12.02 10.00
CA SER A 186 -3.23 10.76 10.74
C SER A 186 -2.73 10.88 12.18
N GLN A 187 -2.14 12.01 12.58
CA GLN A 187 -1.78 12.28 13.98
C GLN A 187 -2.99 12.58 14.86
N VAL A 188 -4.14 12.93 14.25
CA VAL A 188 -5.37 13.21 15.00
C VAL A 188 -5.92 11.90 15.58
N PRO A 189 -6.18 11.83 16.89
CA PRO A 189 -6.80 10.65 17.49
C PRO A 189 -8.18 10.38 16.89
N GLU A 190 -8.49 9.10 16.68
CA GLU A 190 -9.83 8.69 16.26
C GLU A 190 -10.84 9.04 17.37
N PRO A 191 -11.99 9.65 17.05
CA PRO A 191 -13.02 9.92 18.05
C PRO A 191 -13.51 8.62 18.69
N ARG A 192 -13.59 8.58 20.02
CA ARG A 192 -14.16 7.42 20.73
C ARG A 192 -15.69 7.49 20.68
N PHE A 193 -16.30 6.43 20.17
CA PHE A 193 -17.75 6.27 20.19
C PHE A 193 -18.29 6.36 21.62
N GLY A 194 -19.31 7.21 21.84
CA GLY A 194 -19.94 7.41 23.14
C GLY A 194 -19.14 8.26 24.12
N ALA A 195 -17.98 8.80 23.70
CA ALA A 195 -17.21 9.76 24.48
C ALA A 195 -16.97 11.04 23.66
N ASP A 196 -16.30 10.92 22.52
CA ASP A 196 -15.95 12.04 21.64
C ASP A 196 -16.94 12.18 20.47
N TYR A 197 -17.59 11.08 20.05
CA TYR A 197 -18.59 11.04 18.99
C TYR A 197 -19.89 10.39 19.46
N PHE A 198 -20.99 11.14 19.34
CA PHE A 198 -22.35 10.66 19.58
C PHE A 198 -23.11 10.67 18.25
N PRO A 199 -23.50 9.50 17.72
CA PRO A 199 -24.28 9.43 16.50
C PRO A 199 -25.57 10.25 16.66
N ASN A 200 -25.90 11.03 15.64
CA ASN A 200 -27.17 11.73 15.57
C ASN A 200 -27.91 11.33 14.28
N GLN A 201 -29.15 11.79 14.13
CA GLN A 201 -29.96 11.48 12.95
C GLN A 201 -29.69 12.42 11.77
N MET A 202 -28.71 13.33 11.87
CA MET A 202 -28.32 14.14 10.72
C MET A 202 -27.49 13.29 9.75
N PRO A 203 -27.61 13.53 8.44
CA PRO A 203 -26.70 12.92 7.49
C PRO A 203 -25.26 13.30 7.83
N GLY A 204 -24.36 12.30 7.79
CA GLY A 204 -22.93 12.46 8.02
C GLY A 204 -22.18 13.11 6.86
#